data_AF-A0A0P9N6R7-F1
#
_entry.id   AF-A0A0P9N6R7-F1
#
_cell.length_a   1.000
_cell.length_b   1.000
_cell.length_c   1.000
_cell.angle_alpha   90.00
_cell.angle_beta   90.00
_cell.angle_gamma   90.00
#
_symmetry.space_group_name_H-M   'P 1'
#
loop_
_entity.id
_entity.type
_entity.pdbx_description
1 polymer ?
#
loop_
_entity_poly.entity_id
_entity_poly.type
_entity_poly.pdbx_seq_one_letter_code
_entity_poly.pdbx_strand_id
1 'polypeptide(L)'
;MLFPLYAVTGLFVGTIGAVPYVMVKAFPSVVRFSGLSFSYNLAYAIFGGLTPMVVTFMLKSSPMGPAWYVAILCGLGMAIGVFLLTRKR
;
A
#
# COMPACT_ATOMS: atom_id res chain seq x y z
N MET A 1 23.69 -10.41 -9.91
CA MET A 1 23.09 -10.56 -8.57
C MET A 1 21.67 -9.97 -8.43
N LEU A 2 21.22 -9.09 -9.34
CA LEU A 2 19.90 -8.45 -9.25
C LEU A 2 18.71 -9.37 -9.58
N PHE A 3 18.86 -10.30 -10.53
CA PHE A 3 17.80 -11.23 -10.93
C PHE A 3 17.20 -12.08 -9.78
N PRO A 4 17.99 -12.77 -8.93
CA PRO A 4 17.42 -13.54 -7.83
C PRO A 4 16.73 -12.65 -6.77
N LEU A 5 17.28 -11.47 -6.48
CA LEU A 5 16.63 -10.50 -5.59
C LEU A 5 15.29 -10.01 -6.15
N TYR A 6 15.22 -9.73 -7.45
CA TYR A 6 13.97 -9.36 -8.12
C TYR A 6 12.93 -10.47 -8.06
N ALA A 7 13.34 -11.73 -8.25
CA ALA A 7 12.45 -12.88 -8.14
C ALA A 7 11.88 -13.02 -6.71
N VAL A 8 12.72 -12.85 -5.69
CA VAL A 8 12.29 -12.85 -4.28
C VAL A 8 11.32 -11.70 -4.01
N THR A 9 11.61 -10.48 -4.46
CA THR A 9 10.67 -9.36 -4.31
C THR A 9 9.35 -9.62 -5.02
N GLY A 10 9.37 -10.22 -6.22
CA GLY A 10 8.17 -10.58 -6.97
C GLY A 10 7.31 -11.61 -6.23
N LEU A 11 7.94 -12.58 -5.58
CA LEU A 11 7.25 -13.56 -4.73
C LEU A 11 6.51 -12.89 -3.56
N PHE A 12 7.16 -11.95 -2.86
CA PHE A 12 6.51 -11.20 -1.78
C PHE A 12 5.42 -10.25 -2.29
N VAL A 13 5.59 -9.64 -3.46
CA VAL A 13 4.58 -8.79 -4.11
C VAL A 13 3.30 -9.58 -4.43
N GLY A 14 3.37 -10.90 -4.61
CA GLY A 14 2.20 -11.76 -4.77
C GLY A 14 1.19 -11.64 -3.60
N THR A 15 1.64 -11.24 -2.41
CA THR A 15 0.75 -11.00 -1.26
C THR A 15 -0.22 -9.82 -1.47
N ILE A 16 0.05 -8.92 -2.42
CA ILE A 16 -0.87 -7.83 -2.82
C ILE A 16 -2.20 -8.39 -3.33
N GLY A 17 -2.24 -9.64 -3.83
CA GLY A 17 -3.48 -10.33 -4.18
C GLY A 17 -4.47 -10.50 -3.02
N ALA A 18 -4.01 -10.41 -1.76
CA ALA A 18 -4.89 -10.42 -0.59
C ALA A 18 -5.64 -9.09 -0.38
N VAL A 19 -5.15 -7.98 -0.95
CA VAL A 19 -5.78 -6.65 -0.85
C VAL A 19 -7.20 -6.65 -1.41
N PRO A 20 -7.49 -7.08 -2.66
CA PRO A 20 -8.86 -7.13 -3.17
C PRO A 20 -9.78 -8.04 -2.35
N TYR A 21 -9.26 -9.13 -1.76
CA TYR A 21 -10.04 -9.98 -0.85
C TYR A 21 -10.53 -9.23 0.39
N VAL A 22 -9.65 -8.43 1.02
CA VAL A 22 -10.00 -7.60 2.18
C VAL A 22 -10.95 -6.47 1.77
N MET A 23 -10.67 -5.80 0.65
CA MET A 23 -11.48 -4.69 0.14
C MET A 23 -12.92 -5.14 -0.17
N VAL A 24 -13.10 -6.29 -0.81
CA VAL A 24 -14.42 -6.86 -1.08
C VAL A 24 -15.13 -7.22 0.23
N LYS A 25 -14.43 -7.78 1.23
CA LYS A 25 -15.04 -8.06 2.54
C LYS A 25 -15.36 -6.81 3.38
N ALA A 26 -14.70 -5.68 3.14
CA ALA A 26 -14.91 -4.44 3.92
C ALA A 26 -16.16 -3.66 3.51
N PHE A 27 -16.62 -3.80 2.25
CA PHE A 27 -17.79 -3.08 1.75
C PHE A 27 -19.02 -4.01 1.52
N PRO A 28 -20.24 -3.57 1.88
CA PRO A 28 -21.48 -4.31 1.61
C PRO A 28 -21.69 -4.48 0.10
N SER A 29 -22.33 -5.59 -0.30
CA SER A 29 -22.54 -5.98 -1.71
C SER A 29 -23.18 -4.87 -2.56
N VAL A 30 -24.09 -4.09 -1.99
CA VAL A 30 -24.86 -3.04 -2.67
C VAL A 30 -24.02 -1.82 -3.06
N VAL A 31 -22.94 -1.52 -2.32
CA VAL A 31 -22.11 -0.31 -2.52
C VAL A 31 -20.65 -0.60 -2.87
N ARG A 32 -20.28 -1.87 -3.08
CA ARG A 32 -18.88 -2.28 -3.37
C ARG A 32 -18.27 -1.49 -4.52
N PHE A 33 -18.92 -1.41 -5.68
CA PHE A 33 -18.33 -0.74 -6.85
C PHE A 33 -18.07 0.75 -6.61
N SER A 34 -19.05 1.47 -6.07
CA SER A 34 -18.94 2.91 -5.80
C SER A 34 -18.01 3.21 -4.63
N GLY A 35 -18.07 2.42 -3.55
CA GLY A 35 -17.20 2.58 -2.37
C GLY A 35 -15.74 2.26 -2.66
N LEU A 36 -15.47 1.21 -3.44
CA LEU A 36 -14.13 0.86 -3.89
C LEU A 36 -13.57 1.93 -4.84
N SER A 37 -14.35 2.35 -5.84
CA SER A 37 -13.94 3.40 -6.78
C SER A 37 -13.72 4.73 -6.07
N PHE A 38 -14.59 5.14 -5.15
CA PHE A 38 -14.42 6.38 -4.39
C PHE A 38 -13.16 6.35 -3.53
N SER A 39 -12.95 5.28 -2.75
CA SER A 39 -11.77 5.15 -1.90
C SER A 39 -10.48 5.12 -2.73
N TYR A 40 -10.50 4.43 -3.88
CA TYR A 40 -9.35 4.35 -4.77
C TYR A 40 -9.04 5.69 -5.43
N ASN A 41 -10.05 6.35 -6.03
CA ASN A 41 -9.87 7.66 -6.67
C ASN A 41 -9.47 8.75 -5.67
N LEU A 42 -10.03 8.76 -4.46
CA LEU A 42 -9.66 9.72 -3.41
C LEU A 42 -8.21 9.49 -2.95
N ALA A 43 -7.82 8.24 -2.70
CA ALA A 43 -6.45 7.92 -2.37
C ALA A 43 -5.49 8.32 -3.50
N TYR A 44 -5.86 8.07 -4.76
CA TYR A 44 -5.04 8.44 -5.90
C TYR A 44 -4.92 9.96 -6.07
N ALA A 45 -5.99 10.71 -5.82
CA ALA A 45 -5.98 12.18 -5.88
C ALA A 45 -5.03 12.78 -4.83
N ILE A 46 -5.02 12.23 -3.61
CA ILE A 46 -4.18 12.72 -2.51
C ILE A 46 -2.73 12.24 -2.68
N PHE A 47 -2.52 10.94 -2.83
CA PHE A 47 -1.18 10.34 -2.83
C PHE A 47 -0.50 10.35 -4.19
N GLY A 48 -1.23 10.53 -5.30
CA GLY A 48 -0.67 10.55 -6.65
C GLY A 48 0.35 11.67 -6.86
N GLY A 49 0.06 12.87 -6.33
CA GLY A 49 0.99 14.01 -6.38
C GLY A 49 1.90 14.13 -5.15
N LEU A 50 1.40 13.75 -3.97
CA LEU A 50 2.14 13.92 -2.71
C LEU A 50 3.32 12.95 -2.60
N THR A 51 3.16 11.71 -3.06
CA THR A 51 4.21 10.68 -3.01
C THR A 51 5.48 11.10 -3.76
N PRO A 52 5.44 11.50 -5.05
CA PRO A 52 6.66 11.91 -5.74
C PRO A 52 7.29 13.16 -5.14
N MET A 53 6.51 14.11 -4.60
CA MET A 53 7.07 15.28 -3.90
C MET A 53 7.86 14.88 -2.65
N VAL A 54 7.30 14.04 -1.80
CA VAL A 54 7.96 13.55 -0.57
C VAL A 54 9.19 12.71 -0.91
N VAL A 55 9.07 11.77 -1.84
CA VAL A 55 10.18 10.90 -2.25
C VAL A 55 11.31 11.71 -2.88
N THR A 56 10.99 12.70 -3.73
CA THR A 56 11.99 13.59 -4.35
C THR A 56 12.69 14.46 -3.31
N PHE A 57 11.97 14.94 -2.31
CA PHE A 57 12.57 15.68 -1.20
C PHE A 57 13.52 14.80 -0.36
N MET A 58 13.11 13.56 -0.07
CA MET A 58 13.92 12.59 0.67
C MET A 58 15.18 12.14 -0.09
N LEU A 59 15.09 12.03 -1.42
CA LEU A 59 16.22 11.71 -2.30
C LEU A 59 17.34 12.75 -2.22
N LYS A 60 17.02 14.03 -1.97
CA LYS A 60 18.04 15.08 -1.81
C LYS A 60 18.92 14.86 -0.57
N SER A 61 18.41 14.18 0.45
CA SER A 61 19.15 13.95 1.71
C SER A 61 19.87 12.60 1.73
N SER A 62 19.33 11.57 1.07
CA SER A 62 19.97 10.25 0.98
C SER A 62 19.48 9.48 -0.25
N PRO A 63 20.38 8.78 -0.98
CA PRO A 63 20.01 7.89 -2.08
C PRO A 63 19.02 6.79 -1.68
N MET A 64 18.96 6.44 -0.39
CA MET A 64 18.02 5.45 0.17
C MET A 64 16.68 6.06 0.62
N GLY A 65 16.43 7.34 0.36
CA GLY A 65 15.19 8.04 0.70
C GLY A 65 13.90 7.28 0.31
N PRO A 66 13.78 6.76 -0.93
CA PRO A 66 12.60 5.99 -1.34
C PRO A 66 12.41 4.70 -0.54
N ALA A 67 13.50 4.04 -0.14
CA ALA A 67 13.44 2.79 0.62
C ALA A 67 12.85 3.00 2.02
N TRP A 68 13.22 4.09 2.69
CA TRP A 68 12.64 4.46 3.99
C TRP A 68 11.15 4.83 3.89
N TYR A 69 10.75 5.51 2.81
CA TYR A 69 9.33 5.80 2.55
C TYR A 69 8.52 4.50 2.42
N VAL A 70 9.02 3.53 1.64
CA VAL A 70 8.37 2.22 1.48
C VAL A 70 8.34 1.45 2.81
N ALA A 71 9.42 1.48 3.60
CA ALA A 71 9.47 0.81 4.91
C ALA A 71 8.40 1.36 5.88
N ILE A 72 8.22 2.68 5.92
CA ILE A 72 7.17 3.33 6.72
C ILE A 72 5.77 2.90 6.25
N LEU A 73 5.54 2.88 4.94
CA LEU A 73 4.25 2.42 4.37
C LEU A 73 3.97 0.95 4.70
N CYS A 74 4.98 0.07 4.63
CA CYS A 74 4.85 -1.32 5.05
C CYS A 74 4.49 -1.42 6.54
N GLY A 75 5.11 -0.63 7.40
CA GLY A 75 4.79 -0.55 8.83
C GLY A 75 3.35 -0.10 9.09
N LEU A 76 2.90 0.96 8.41
CA LEU A 76 1.51 1.43 8.48
C LEU A 76 0.53 0.35 8.00
N GLY A 77 0.82 -0.32 6.89
CA GLY A 77 -0.01 -1.42 6.37
C GLY A 77 -0.13 -2.57 7.35
N MET A 78 0.99 -2.96 7.99
CA MET A 78 0.99 -3.98 9.05
C MET A 78 0.16 -3.54 10.26
N ALA A 79 0.33 -2.30 10.73
CA ALA A 79 -0.42 -1.76 11.88
C ALA A 79 -1.94 -1.74 11.60
N ILE A 80 -2.36 -1.31 10.41
CA ILE A 80 -3.76 -1.33 9.97
C ILE A 80 -4.27 -2.78 9.90
N GLY A 81 -3.48 -3.70 9.33
CA GLY A 81 -3.82 -5.11 9.28
C GLY A 81 -4.05 -5.72 10.67
N VAL A 82 -3.15 -5.45 11.62
CA VAL A 82 -3.30 -5.87 13.02
C VAL A 82 -4.54 -5.24 13.65
N PHE A 83 -4.75 -3.94 13.50
CA PHE A 83 -5.92 -3.25 14.02
C PHE A 83 -7.25 -3.84 13.50
N LEU A 84 -7.32 -4.14 12.20
CA LEU A 84 -8.50 -4.76 11.58
C LEU A 84 -8.72 -6.20 12.07
N LEU A 85 -7.65 -6.95 12.34
CA LEU A 85 -7.75 -8.30 12.92
C LEU A 85 -8.25 -8.25 14.37
N THR A 86 -7.75 -7.32 15.18
CA THR A 86 -8.18 -7.15 16.57
C THR A 86 -9.65 -6.73 16.67
N ARG A 87 -10.15 -5.93 15.73
CA ARG A 87 -11.55 -5.46 15.72
C ARG A 87 -12.55 -6.47 15.16
N LYS A 88 -12.08 -7.55 14.53
CA LYS A 88 -12.92 -8.64 14.00
C LYS A 88 -13.13 -9.80 15.00
N ARG A 89 -12.46 -9.77 16.14
CA ARG A 89 -12.72 -10.60 17.32
C ARG A 89 -13.73 -9.92 18.21
#